data_AF-A0A7X9HDJ7-F1
#
_entry.id   AF-A0A7X9HDJ7-F1
#
_cell.length_a   1.000
_cell.length_b   1.000
_cell.length_c   1.000
_cell.angle_alpha   90.00
_cell.angle_beta   90.00
_cell.angle_gamma   90.00
#
_symmetry.space_group_name_H-M   'P 1'
#
loop_
_entity.id
_entity.type
_entity.pdbx_description
1 polymer ?
#
loop_
_entity_poly.entity_id
_entity_poly.type
_entity_poly.pdbx_seq_one_letter_code
_entity_poly.pdbx_strand_id
1 'polypeptide(L)'
;LDAQDCKETVLLYLADPEEIGSMGDTGAESFVFVNFMREYIRKTGITATWDELLENALSISADVTGALDPTFKSVNDPNNVSYLGHGVSIEKYGGRGGKYSTSEAHAEYMHYLRSLATKHGIPWQTGEQGKIDIGGGGTIAMFMSRYGMDCVDVGPCMLGMHSPFEVTSKVDIYCTYLLYKAFFEDAR
;
A
#
# COMPACT_ATOMS: atom_id res chain seq x y z
N LEU A 1 4.41 -13.76 -5.34
CA LEU A 1 3.27 -13.46 -6.23
C LEU A 1 3.56 -14.22 -7.52
N ASP A 2 2.70 -15.16 -7.94
CA ASP A 2 2.92 -16.00 -9.13
C ASP A 2 2.72 -15.20 -10.44
N ALA A 3 3.32 -14.01 -10.50
CA ALA A 3 3.31 -13.12 -11.64
C ALA A 3 4.26 -13.67 -12.71
N GLN A 4 3.82 -13.61 -13.97
CA GLN A 4 4.56 -14.08 -15.14
C GLN A 4 4.62 -12.98 -16.20
N ASP A 5 5.62 -13.05 -17.08
CA ASP A 5 5.75 -12.16 -18.23
C ASP A 5 5.76 -10.65 -17.87
N CYS A 6 6.36 -10.29 -16.72
CA CYS A 6 6.51 -8.90 -16.31
C CYS A 6 7.36 -8.12 -17.32
N LYS A 7 6.83 -6.99 -17.82
CA LYS A 7 7.52 -6.13 -18.80
C LYS A 7 8.66 -5.33 -18.17
N GLU A 8 8.47 -4.92 -16.92
CA GLU A 8 9.38 -4.08 -16.16
C GLU A 8 10.08 -4.86 -15.05
N THR A 9 11.12 -4.26 -14.47
CA THR A 9 11.75 -4.81 -13.25
C THR A 9 10.77 -4.71 -12.08
N VAL A 10 10.48 -5.85 -11.45
CA VAL A 10 9.59 -5.93 -10.29
C VAL A 10 10.38 -6.17 -9.01
N LEU A 11 10.02 -5.47 -7.94
CA LEU A 11 10.64 -5.58 -6.62
C LEU A 11 9.58 -5.82 -5.54
N LEU A 12 9.90 -6.68 -4.58
CA LEU A 12 9.19 -6.80 -3.32
C LEU A 12 10.13 -6.39 -2.19
N TYR A 13 9.77 -5.34 -1.46
CA TYR A 13 10.50 -4.86 -0.31
C TYR A 13 9.70 -5.16 0.96
N LEU A 14 10.30 -5.95 1.85
CA LEU A 14 9.73 -6.28 3.16
C LEU A 14 10.62 -5.62 4.22
N ALA A 15 10.05 -4.70 4.99
CA ALA A 15 10.77 -3.89 5.97
C ALA A 15 10.28 -4.17 7.38
N ASP A 16 11.19 -4.08 8.34
CA ASP A 16 10.98 -4.17 9.78
C ASP A 16 11.88 -3.12 10.44
N PRO A 17 11.44 -2.34 11.45
CA PRO A 17 10.23 -2.52 12.25
C PRO A 17 9.20 -1.39 12.04
N GLU A 18 8.20 -1.66 11.22
CA GLU A 18 7.15 -0.68 10.87
C GLU A 18 6.40 -0.18 12.12
N GLU A 19 5.95 -1.11 12.96
CA GLU A 19 5.08 -0.90 14.13
C GLU A 19 5.68 -0.04 15.25
N ILE A 20 6.99 0.20 15.22
CA ILE A 20 7.68 1.11 16.15
C ILE A 20 8.16 2.40 15.48
N GLY A 21 7.69 2.66 14.26
CA GLY A 21 7.92 3.88 13.50
C GLY A 21 8.92 3.75 12.35
N SER A 22 9.25 2.53 11.89
CA SER A 22 10.14 2.28 10.74
C SER A 22 11.58 2.80 10.87
N MET A 23 12.01 3.16 12.08
CA MET A 23 13.38 3.57 12.39
C MET A 23 14.27 2.34 12.62
N GLY A 24 15.56 2.47 12.30
CA GLY A 24 16.55 1.42 12.50
C GLY A 24 17.34 1.13 11.23
N ASP A 25 18.22 0.13 11.30
CA ASP A 25 19.05 -0.31 10.18
C ASP A 25 18.27 -1.11 9.12
N THR A 26 17.13 -1.69 9.47
CA THR A 26 16.27 -2.48 8.57
C THR A 26 14.94 -1.83 8.21
N GLY A 27 14.56 -0.74 8.89
CA GLY A 27 13.26 -0.10 8.73
C GLY A 27 13.09 0.59 7.38
N ALA A 28 11.86 0.99 7.03
CA ALA A 28 11.59 1.71 5.79
C ALA A 28 12.28 3.08 5.72
N GLU A 29 12.65 3.67 6.86
CA GLU A 29 13.45 4.89 6.90
C GLU A 29 14.93 4.65 6.55
N SER A 30 15.43 3.42 6.67
CA SER A 30 16.83 3.06 6.50
C SER A 30 17.36 3.29 5.07
N PHE A 31 18.69 3.18 4.92
CA PHE A 31 19.34 3.23 3.61
C PHE A 31 19.38 1.88 2.88
N VAL A 32 18.82 0.80 3.44
CA VAL A 32 18.92 -0.55 2.84
C VAL A 32 18.34 -0.59 1.43
N PHE A 33 17.16 0.00 1.22
CA PHE A 33 16.53 0.04 -0.09
C PHE A 33 17.37 0.83 -1.12
N VAL A 34 17.88 2.01 -0.72
CA VAL A 34 18.75 2.83 -1.59
C VAL A 34 20.07 2.11 -1.89
N ASN A 35 20.67 1.45 -0.91
CA ASN A 35 21.90 0.69 -1.10
C ASN A 35 21.69 -0.51 -2.03
N PHE A 36 20.53 -1.17 -1.93
CA PHE A 36 20.13 -2.21 -2.88
C PHE A 36 20.02 -1.65 -4.30
N MET A 37 19.32 -0.53 -4.51
CA MET A 37 19.18 0.08 -5.84
C MET A 37 20.54 0.48 -6.44
N ARG A 38 21.44 1.05 -5.63
CA ARG A 38 22.81 1.37 -6.06
C ARG A 38 23.59 0.15 -6.49
N GLU A 39 23.53 -0.93 -5.71
CA GLU A 39 24.21 -2.18 -6.04
C GLU A 39 23.58 -2.85 -7.27
N TYR A 40 22.27 -2.79 -7.41
CA TYR A 40 21.54 -3.28 -8.58
C TYR A 40 22.02 -2.57 -9.85
N ILE A 41 22.01 -1.22 -9.87
CA ILE A 41 22.51 -0.40 -10.99
C ILE A 41 23.95 -0.76 -11.32
N ARG A 42 24.82 -0.87 -10.31
CA ARG A 42 26.23 -1.22 -10.50
C ARG A 42 26.41 -2.59 -11.17
N LYS A 43 25.58 -3.57 -10.81
CA LYS A 43 25.64 -4.93 -11.35
C LYS A 43 25.02 -5.06 -12.74
N THR A 44 23.98 -4.29 -13.04
CA THR A 44 23.26 -4.35 -14.33
C THR A 44 23.86 -3.42 -15.39
N GLY A 45 24.66 -2.44 -14.99
CA GLY A 45 25.27 -1.47 -15.90
C GLY A 45 24.27 -0.42 -16.40
N ILE A 46 23.13 -0.24 -15.71
CA ILE A 46 22.17 0.83 -15.97
C ILE A 46 22.87 2.18 -15.81
N THR A 47 22.59 3.11 -16.72
CA THR A 47 23.20 4.46 -16.70
C THR A 47 22.45 5.46 -15.84
N ALA A 48 21.16 5.21 -15.58
CA ALA A 48 20.31 6.05 -14.73
C ALA A 48 20.76 5.98 -13.27
N THR A 49 20.56 7.06 -12.52
CA THR A 49 20.75 7.10 -11.07
C THR A 49 19.63 6.34 -10.35
N TRP A 50 19.85 6.02 -9.07
CA TRP A 50 18.83 5.31 -8.28
C TRP A 50 17.58 6.18 -8.10
N ASP A 51 17.73 7.49 -7.97
CA ASP A 51 16.64 8.46 -7.86
C ASP A 51 15.85 8.57 -9.16
N GLU A 52 16.52 8.67 -10.33
CA GLU A 52 15.84 8.66 -11.63
C GLU A 52 14.99 7.39 -11.85
N LEU A 53 15.47 6.23 -11.40
CA LEU A 53 14.69 4.98 -11.47
C LEU A 53 13.47 5.01 -10.55
N LEU A 54 13.61 5.52 -9.32
CA LEU A 54 12.52 5.55 -8.35
C LEU A 54 11.48 6.63 -8.66
N GLU A 55 11.86 7.78 -9.21
CA GLU A 55 10.92 8.81 -9.67
C GLU A 55 9.96 8.31 -10.77
N ASN A 56 10.39 7.31 -11.54
CA ASN A 56 9.56 6.66 -12.57
C ASN A 56 8.89 5.37 -12.08
N ALA A 57 9.11 4.97 -10.82
CA ALA A 57 8.57 3.74 -10.28
C ALA A 57 7.12 3.91 -9.81
N LEU A 58 6.35 2.83 -9.97
CA LEU A 58 5.04 2.67 -9.36
C LEU A 58 5.20 1.75 -8.15
N SER A 59 4.50 2.08 -7.06
CA SER A 59 4.61 1.36 -5.80
C SER A 59 3.25 1.15 -5.15
N ILE A 60 3.05 -0.03 -4.60
CA ILE A 60 1.97 -0.31 -3.67
C ILE A 60 2.61 -0.48 -2.29
N SER A 61 2.18 0.35 -1.34
CA SER A 61 2.44 0.12 0.09
C SER A 61 1.42 -0.91 0.57
N ALA A 62 1.89 -2.15 0.74
CA ALA A 62 1.05 -3.28 1.06
C ALA A 62 0.85 -3.38 2.57
N ASP A 63 -0.27 -2.86 3.05
CA ASP A 63 -0.64 -2.89 4.47
C ASP A 63 -2.13 -3.13 4.65
N VAL A 64 -2.52 -3.60 5.83
CA VAL A 64 -3.90 -3.88 6.21
C VAL A 64 -4.65 -2.60 6.60
N THR A 65 -5.98 -2.62 6.53
CA THR A 65 -6.82 -1.53 7.03
C THR A 65 -7.94 -2.02 7.95
N GLY A 66 -8.54 -1.11 8.71
CA GLY A 66 -9.68 -1.40 9.57
C GLY A 66 -10.96 -1.61 8.76
N ALA A 67 -11.66 -2.70 9.02
CA ALA A 67 -13.02 -2.92 8.56
C ALA A 67 -14.05 -2.33 9.54
N LEU A 68 -15.25 -2.01 9.07
CA LEU A 68 -16.35 -1.63 9.95
C LEU A 68 -16.71 -2.80 10.89
N ASP A 69 -16.48 -2.58 12.18
CA ASP A 69 -16.96 -3.48 13.22
C ASP A 69 -18.43 -3.16 13.55
N PRO A 70 -19.37 -4.13 13.39
CA PRO A 70 -20.76 -3.93 13.74
C PRO A 70 -21.02 -3.59 15.21
N THR A 71 -20.12 -3.94 16.14
CA THR A 71 -20.25 -3.62 17.56
C THR A 71 -19.73 -2.23 17.90
N PHE A 72 -18.85 -1.65 17.07
CA PHE A 72 -18.23 -0.34 17.28
C PHE A 72 -18.47 0.65 16.13
N LYS A 73 -19.62 0.56 15.45
CA LYS A 73 -19.94 1.39 14.26
C LYS A 73 -19.75 2.90 14.45
N SER A 74 -19.88 3.41 15.68
CA SER A 74 -19.80 4.84 15.98
C SER A 74 -18.45 5.48 15.64
N VAL A 75 -17.37 4.68 15.58
CA VAL A 75 -16.00 5.17 15.32
C VAL A 75 -15.69 5.35 13.83
N ASN A 76 -16.51 4.80 12.94
CA ASN A 76 -16.30 4.79 11.50
C ASN A 76 -17.31 5.69 10.76
N ASP A 77 -16.91 6.27 9.62
CA ASP A 77 -17.85 6.84 8.64
C ASP A 77 -18.35 5.73 7.70
N PRO A 78 -19.64 5.35 7.74
CA PRO A 78 -20.17 4.27 6.91
C PRO A 78 -19.98 4.44 5.40
N ASN A 79 -19.77 5.68 4.92
CA ASN A 79 -19.55 5.94 3.50
C ASN A 79 -18.08 5.83 3.06
N ASN A 80 -17.15 5.86 4.01
CA ASN A 80 -15.70 5.92 3.75
C ASN A 80 -14.92 4.78 4.42
N VAL A 81 -15.58 3.87 5.13
CA VAL A 81 -14.97 2.70 5.76
C VAL A 81 -14.96 1.47 4.84
N SER A 82 -13.96 0.61 5.02
CA SER A 82 -13.89 -0.69 4.35
C SER A 82 -14.86 -1.71 4.98
N TYR A 83 -15.41 -2.61 4.15
CA TYR A 83 -16.27 -3.71 4.56
C TYR A 83 -15.66 -5.06 4.19
N LEU A 84 -15.70 -6.02 5.12
CA LEU A 84 -15.23 -7.37 4.88
C LEU A 84 -16.00 -8.03 3.72
N GLY A 85 -15.27 -8.65 2.78
CA GLY A 85 -15.82 -9.38 1.64
C GLY A 85 -16.18 -8.51 0.44
N HIS A 86 -15.88 -7.22 0.48
CA HIS A 86 -16.16 -6.27 -0.61
C HIS A 86 -14.96 -6.02 -1.52
N GLY A 87 -13.88 -6.80 -1.36
CA GLY A 87 -12.68 -6.71 -2.18
C GLY A 87 -11.54 -5.97 -1.47
N VAL A 88 -10.44 -5.81 -2.19
CA VAL A 88 -9.24 -5.14 -1.69
C VAL A 88 -9.49 -3.65 -1.45
N SER A 89 -8.97 -3.10 -0.35
CA SER A 89 -9.07 -1.68 -0.05
C SER A 89 -7.88 -0.94 -0.68
N ILE A 90 -8.17 0.16 -1.39
CA ILE A 90 -7.19 1.09 -1.95
C ILE A 90 -7.38 2.42 -1.21
N GLU A 91 -6.44 2.78 -0.35
CA GLU A 91 -6.55 3.93 0.54
C GLU A 91 -5.75 5.10 0.00
N LYS A 92 -6.46 6.19 -0.30
CA LYS A 92 -5.82 7.39 -0.85
C LYS A 92 -4.89 8.06 0.17
N TYR A 93 -5.28 8.06 1.43
CA TYR A 93 -4.57 8.69 2.53
C TYR A 93 -4.98 8.05 3.85
N GLY A 94 -4.11 8.16 4.85
CA GLY A 94 -4.45 7.89 6.25
C GLY A 94 -4.12 9.12 7.10
N GLY A 95 -3.24 8.94 8.09
CA GLY A 95 -2.75 10.04 8.91
C GLY A 95 -3.66 10.40 10.07
N ARG A 96 -3.40 11.55 10.68
CA ARG A 96 -4.18 12.11 11.80
C ARG A 96 -4.38 13.61 11.68
N GLY A 97 -5.38 14.18 12.36
CA GLY A 97 -5.58 15.62 12.49
C GLY A 97 -5.77 16.36 11.16
N GLY A 98 -6.38 15.71 10.16
CA GLY A 98 -6.49 16.26 8.80
C GLY A 98 -5.30 15.91 7.89
N LYS A 99 -4.92 14.62 7.84
CA LYS A 99 -3.89 14.04 6.95
C LYS A 99 -2.44 14.39 7.29
N TYR A 100 -2.12 14.65 8.55
CA TYR A 100 -0.72 14.76 8.96
C TYR A 100 -0.03 13.40 9.01
N SER A 101 1.28 13.39 8.75
CA SER A 101 2.16 12.22 8.89
C SER A 101 1.71 11.01 8.07
N THR A 102 1.31 11.24 6.81
CA THR A 102 0.88 10.21 5.88
C THR A 102 1.28 10.57 4.44
N SER A 103 1.15 9.62 3.53
CA SER A 103 1.20 9.87 2.08
C SER A 103 -0.22 10.13 1.58
N GLU A 104 -0.39 11.01 0.61
CA GLU A 104 -1.65 11.14 -0.14
C GLU A 104 -1.38 10.81 -1.61
N ALA A 105 -1.94 9.72 -2.09
CA ALA A 105 -1.77 9.29 -3.48
C ALA A 105 -2.38 10.30 -4.46
N HIS A 106 -1.64 10.58 -5.54
CA HIS A 106 -2.11 11.43 -6.63
C HIS A 106 -3.37 10.86 -7.30
N ALA A 107 -4.22 11.75 -7.82
CA ALA A 107 -5.49 11.36 -8.42
C ALA A 107 -5.28 10.46 -9.67
N GLU A 108 -4.23 10.73 -10.42
CA GLU A 108 -3.77 9.98 -11.59
C GLU A 108 -3.39 8.55 -11.19
N TYR A 109 -2.67 8.38 -10.08
CA TYR A 109 -2.26 7.06 -9.61
C TYR A 109 -3.43 6.25 -9.04
N MET A 110 -4.35 6.93 -8.33
CA MET A 110 -5.63 6.32 -7.93
C MET A 110 -6.44 5.87 -9.15
N HIS A 111 -6.50 6.68 -10.21
CA HIS A 111 -7.18 6.31 -11.45
C HIS A 111 -6.55 5.08 -12.11
N TYR A 112 -5.21 5.03 -12.15
CA TYR A 112 -4.47 3.91 -12.70
C TYR A 112 -4.82 2.59 -11.98
N LEU A 113 -4.73 2.53 -10.66
CA LEU A 113 -5.06 1.30 -9.92
C LEU A 113 -6.53 0.89 -10.03
N ARG A 114 -7.46 1.86 -9.99
CA ARG A 114 -8.88 1.57 -10.19
C ARG A 114 -9.17 1.02 -11.58
N SER A 115 -8.47 1.53 -12.60
CA SER A 115 -8.59 1.07 -13.98
C SER A 115 -8.00 -0.33 -14.14
N LEU A 116 -6.86 -0.61 -13.50
CA LEU A 116 -6.24 -1.92 -13.45
C LEU A 116 -7.17 -2.96 -12.79
N ALA A 117 -7.71 -2.65 -11.61
CA ALA A 117 -8.67 -3.52 -10.94
C ALA A 117 -9.92 -3.77 -11.81
N THR A 118 -10.46 -2.72 -12.44
CA THR A 118 -11.63 -2.80 -13.33
C THR A 118 -11.33 -3.66 -14.56
N LYS A 119 -10.16 -3.47 -15.20
CA LYS A 119 -9.73 -4.23 -16.38
C LYS A 119 -9.66 -5.73 -16.10
N HIS A 120 -9.18 -6.10 -14.91
CA HIS A 120 -9.06 -7.49 -14.49
C HIS A 120 -10.31 -8.03 -13.77
N GLY A 121 -11.38 -7.24 -13.64
CA GLY A 121 -12.62 -7.65 -12.96
C GLY A 121 -12.45 -7.92 -11.46
N ILE A 122 -11.50 -7.23 -10.82
CA ILE A 122 -11.16 -7.41 -9.40
C ILE A 122 -12.04 -6.47 -8.55
N PRO A 123 -12.86 -7.00 -7.63
CA PRO A 123 -13.57 -6.17 -6.66
C PRO A 123 -12.59 -5.38 -5.79
N TRP A 124 -12.85 -4.09 -5.66
CA TRP A 124 -12.07 -3.19 -4.82
C TRP A 124 -13.00 -2.17 -4.15
N GLN A 125 -12.51 -1.58 -3.07
CA GLN A 125 -13.19 -0.54 -2.32
C GLN A 125 -12.19 0.54 -1.87
N THR A 126 -12.71 1.65 -1.36
CA THR A 126 -11.90 2.65 -0.63
C THR A 126 -12.15 2.49 0.86
N GLY A 127 -11.15 2.86 1.65
CA GLY A 127 -11.23 2.87 3.10
C GLY A 127 -10.62 4.14 3.69
N GLU A 128 -11.01 4.43 4.93
CA GLU A 128 -10.42 5.41 5.82
C GLU A 128 -10.43 4.81 7.23
N GLN A 129 -9.37 5.06 7.99
CA GLN A 129 -9.23 4.57 9.36
C GLN A 129 -10.08 5.41 10.33
N GLY A 130 -11.37 5.12 10.36
CA GLY A 130 -12.33 5.76 11.25
C GLY A 130 -12.77 7.14 10.80
N LYS A 131 -13.56 7.82 11.64
CA LYS A 131 -13.93 9.22 11.42
C LYS A 131 -12.72 10.14 11.68
N ILE A 132 -12.75 11.31 11.04
CA ILE A 132 -11.83 12.41 11.31
C ILE A 132 -11.70 12.62 12.83
N ASP A 133 -10.45 12.73 13.29
CA ASP A 133 -10.04 12.97 14.68
C ASP A 133 -10.33 11.84 15.70
N ILE A 134 -10.90 10.71 15.28
CA ILE A 134 -11.07 9.54 16.17
C ILE A 134 -9.81 8.67 16.20
N GLY A 135 -9.15 8.54 15.06
CA GLY A 135 -7.98 7.69 14.87
C GLY A 135 -6.82 8.42 14.22
N GLY A 136 -5.70 7.71 14.13
CA GLY A 136 -4.52 8.14 13.39
C GLY A 136 -3.80 6.93 12.87
N GLY A 137 -3.48 6.94 11.57
CA GLY A 137 -2.65 5.92 10.95
C GLY A 137 -1.39 6.53 10.34
N GLY A 138 -0.55 5.68 9.79
CA GLY A 138 0.62 6.08 9.02
C GLY A 138 1.36 4.82 8.65
N THR A 139 1.51 4.59 7.35
CA THR A 139 2.15 3.39 6.80
C THR A 139 3.53 3.75 6.27
N ILE A 140 4.24 2.76 5.74
CA ILE A 140 5.51 3.02 5.05
C ILE A 140 5.36 3.77 3.73
N ALA A 141 4.15 3.98 3.21
CA ALA A 141 3.91 4.71 1.96
C ALA A 141 4.60 6.06 1.93
N MET A 142 4.63 6.79 3.07
CA MET A 142 5.30 8.10 3.16
C MET A 142 6.84 7.99 3.05
N PHE A 143 7.43 6.90 3.54
CA PHE A 143 8.87 6.66 3.42
C PHE A 143 9.25 6.19 2.02
N MET A 144 8.32 5.57 1.30
CA MET A 144 8.54 5.16 -0.09
C MET A 144 8.32 6.34 -1.05
N SER A 145 7.23 7.10 -0.88
CA SER A 145 6.90 8.24 -1.74
C SER A 145 7.91 9.39 -1.64
N ARG A 146 8.69 9.49 -0.54
CA ARG A 146 9.78 10.48 -0.40
C ARG A 146 10.86 10.39 -1.51
N TYR A 147 10.95 9.23 -2.18
CA TYR A 147 11.89 9.03 -3.29
C TYR A 147 11.32 9.46 -4.65
N GLY A 148 10.11 10.02 -4.69
CA GLY A 148 9.47 10.52 -5.92
C GLY A 148 8.58 9.50 -6.64
N MET A 149 8.49 8.26 -6.15
CA MET A 149 7.62 7.23 -6.74
C MET A 149 6.14 7.49 -6.47
N ASP A 150 5.29 7.09 -7.42
CA ASP A 150 3.85 7.01 -7.22
C ASP A 150 3.56 5.87 -6.22
N CYS A 151 3.12 6.20 -5.00
CA CYS A 151 2.86 5.22 -3.94
C CYS A 151 1.48 5.41 -3.31
N VAL A 152 0.81 4.31 -3.01
CA VAL A 152 -0.53 4.27 -2.42
C VAL A 152 -0.68 3.03 -1.53
N ASP A 153 -1.44 3.18 -0.46
CA ASP A 153 -1.74 2.10 0.47
C ASP A 153 -2.82 1.18 -0.10
N VAL A 154 -2.55 -0.13 -0.10
CA VAL A 154 -3.47 -1.13 -0.62
C VAL A 154 -3.36 -2.41 0.19
N GLY A 155 -4.48 -2.96 0.64
CA GLY A 155 -4.52 -4.28 1.24
C GLY A 155 -5.92 -4.70 1.70
N PRO A 156 -6.05 -5.90 2.28
CA PRO A 156 -7.32 -6.36 2.79
C PRO A 156 -7.71 -5.59 4.06
N CYS A 157 -9.01 -5.46 4.31
CA CYS A 157 -9.48 -4.95 5.58
C CYS A 157 -9.65 -6.07 6.63
N MET A 158 -9.61 -5.71 7.91
CA MET A 158 -9.66 -6.66 9.02
C MET A 158 -10.40 -6.12 10.25
N LEU A 159 -10.80 -7.04 11.12
CA LEU A 159 -11.34 -6.76 12.45
C LEU A 159 -10.31 -7.12 13.52
N GLY A 160 -10.29 -6.31 14.58
CA GLY A 160 -9.42 -6.54 15.73
C GLY A 160 -7.93 -6.36 15.42
N MET A 161 -7.57 -5.43 14.54
CA MET A 161 -6.19 -5.07 14.21
C MET A 161 -5.35 -4.89 15.49
N HIS A 162 -4.16 -5.50 15.53
CA HIS A 162 -3.22 -5.61 16.65
C HIS A 162 -3.71 -6.46 17.84
N SER A 163 -4.83 -7.19 17.70
CA SER A 163 -5.20 -8.20 18.68
C SER A 163 -4.38 -9.49 18.51
N PRO A 164 -4.28 -10.35 19.54
CA PRO A 164 -3.66 -11.66 19.38
C PRO A 164 -4.37 -12.59 18.38
N PHE A 165 -5.59 -12.25 17.93
CA PHE A 165 -6.36 -13.06 16.99
C PHE A 165 -7.22 -12.19 16.07
N GLU A 166 -6.62 -11.80 14.95
CA GLU A 166 -7.23 -10.95 13.95
C GLU A 166 -8.13 -11.73 12.98
N VAL A 167 -9.09 -11.05 12.38
CA VAL A 167 -10.05 -11.66 11.45
C VAL A 167 -10.14 -10.85 10.15
N THR A 168 -9.99 -11.53 9.01
CA THR A 168 -10.18 -10.95 7.68
C THR A 168 -10.97 -11.92 6.77
N SER A 169 -11.44 -11.42 5.64
CA SER A 169 -12.20 -12.20 4.66
C SER A 169 -11.27 -12.94 3.70
N LYS A 170 -11.60 -14.21 3.41
CA LYS A 170 -10.94 -14.97 2.34
C LYS A 170 -11.10 -14.31 0.96
N VAL A 171 -12.23 -13.64 0.75
CA VAL A 171 -12.50 -12.92 -0.51
C VAL A 171 -11.55 -11.75 -0.67
N ASP A 172 -11.36 -10.96 0.40
CA ASP A 172 -10.49 -9.77 0.36
C ASP A 172 -9.03 -10.18 0.16
N ILE A 173 -8.54 -11.21 0.88
CA ILE A 173 -7.20 -11.78 0.67
C ILE A 173 -7.00 -12.17 -0.81
N TYR A 174 -7.96 -12.88 -1.40
CA TYR A 174 -7.85 -13.33 -2.78
C TYR A 174 -7.89 -12.16 -3.78
N CYS A 175 -8.74 -11.15 -3.54
CA CYS A 175 -8.77 -9.94 -4.37
C CYS A 175 -7.47 -9.15 -4.28
N THR A 176 -6.87 -9.06 -3.08
CA THR A 176 -5.56 -8.43 -2.87
C THR A 176 -4.48 -9.16 -3.66
N TYR A 177 -4.44 -10.50 -3.58
CA TYR A 177 -3.52 -11.31 -4.39
C TYR A 177 -3.66 -11.03 -5.89
N LEU A 178 -4.90 -11.00 -6.39
CA LEU A 178 -5.17 -10.74 -7.82
C LEU A 178 -4.74 -9.34 -8.23
N LEU A 179 -4.97 -8.33 -7.38
CA LEU A 179 -4.59 -6.95 -7.67
C LEU A 179 -3.07 -6.80 -7.71
N TYR A 180 -2.35 -7.35 -6.74
CA TYR A 180 -0.89 -7.30 -6.74
C TYR A 180 -0.28 -8.06 -7.91
N LYS A 181 -0.88 -9.19 -8.29
CA LYS A 181 -0.47 -9.93 -9.48
C LYS A 181 -0.68 -9.10 -10.75
N ALA A 182 -1.88 -8.54 -10.94
CA ALA A 182 -2.17 -7.67 -12.08
C ALA A 182 -1.25 -6.44 -12.14
N PHE A 183 -0.92 -5.88 -10.96
CA PHE A 183 0.01 -4.75 -10.86
C PHE A 183 1.42 -5.08 -11.36
N PHE A 184 1.91 -6.30 -11.09
CA PHE A 184 3.21 -6.74 -11.59
C PHE A 184 3.20 -7.11 -13.08
N GLU A 185 2.11 -7.69 -13.58
CA GLU A 185 2.03 -8.19 -14.97
C GLU A 185 1.65 -7.11 -16.00
N ASP A 186 0.84 -6.13 -15.59
CA ASP A 186 0.24 -5.13 -16.48
C ASP A 186 0.51 -3.69 -16.00
N ALA A 187 1.69 -3.47 -15.43
CA ALA A 187 2.17 -2.12 -15.15
C ALA A 187 2.24 -1.27 -16.43
N ARG A 188 1.81 -0.01 -16.31
CA ARG A 188 1.80 0.98 -17.41
C ARG A 188 3.21 1.36 -17.88
#